data_AF-A0A6J6Q4Z5-F1
#
_entry.id   AF-A0A6J6Q4Z5-F1
#
_cell.length_a   1.000
_cell.length_b   1.000
_cell.length_c   1.000
_cell.angle_alpha   90.00
_cell.angle_beta   90.00
_cell.angle_gamma   90.00
#
_symmetry.space_group_name_H-M   'P 1'
#
loop_
_entity.id
_entity.type
_entity.pdbx_description
1 polymer ?
#
loop_
_entity_poly.entity_id
_entity_poly.type
_entity_poly.pdbx_seq_one_letter_code
_entity_poly.pdbx_strand_id
1 'polypeptide(L)'
;MLEAIGIKDPPFWFMDPKWSKWGLILLGLWGIGDTMIIFLAGLLDVPTSLYEAAELEGASGWQSFRYITLPLMTPVIFFSTVTGVIGSFQYFTQAYVASGQVNDYSHSMYFYATHIYFSAFKAYEMGYASALAWVLLVITLLCTLVILKTQKRWVHYPNGSLFK
;
A
#
# COMPACT_ATOMS: atom_id res chain seq x y z
N MET A 1 -6.90 5.66 30.94
CA MET A 1 -8.11 5.66 30.06
C MET A 1 -8.47 4.28 29.51
N LEU A 2 -7.55 3.34 29.28
CA LEU A 2 -7.86 1.98 28.81
C LEU A 2 -8.14 0.95 29.93
N GLU A 3 -7.69 1.19 31.17
CA GLU A 3 -8.07 0.37 32.35
C GLU A 3 -9.55 0.50 32.71
N ALA A 4 -10.19 1.62 32.34
CA ALA A 4 -11.61 1.87 32.61
C ALA A 4 -12.56 0.92 31.85
N ILE A 5 -12.04 0.18 30.85
CA ILE A 5 -12.78 -0.76 30.00
C ILE A 5 -12.43 -2.23 30.34
N GLY A 6 -11.78 -2.47 31.49
CA GLY A 6 -11.58 -3.83 32.03
C GLY A 6 -10.46 -4.64 31.36
N ILE A 7 -9.62 -4.01 30.52
CA ILE A 7 -8.43 -4.65 29.96
C ILE A 7 -7.31 -4.57 31.01
N LYS A 8 -7.11 -5.67 31.76
CA LYS A 8 -6.11 -5.79 32.85
C LYS A 8 -4.66 -5.68 32.37
N ASP A 9 -4.40 -6.02 31.12
CA ASP A 9 -3.09 -5.89 30.48
C ASP A 9 -3.31 -5.29 29.07
N PRO A 10 -3.18 -3.97 28.88
CA PRO A 10 -3.23 -3.42 27.53
C PRO A 10 -2.10 -4.08 26.74
N PRO A 11 -2.38 -4.72 25.58
CA PRO A 11 -1.33 -5.32 24.79
C PRO A 11 -0.31 -4.22 24.49
N PHE A 12 0.96 -4.48 24.78
CA PHE A 12 2.02 -3.52 24.49
C PHE A 12 2.21 -3.47 22.97
N TRP A 13 1.34 -2.71 22.29
CA TRP A 13 1.19 -2.64 20.84
C TRP A 13 2.49 -2.37 20.09
N PHE A 14 3.47 -1.76 20.76
CA PHE A 14 4.77 -1.42 20.21
C PHE A 14 5.97 -1.96 20.99
N MET A 15 5.76 -2.57 22.16
CA MET A 15 6.87 -3.13 22.97
C MET A 15 6.89 -4.66 23.01
N ASP A 16 5.81 -5.33 22.60
CA ASP A 16 5.78 -6.78 22.41
C ASP A 16 5.92 -7.14 20.92
N PRO A 17 6.96 -7.88 20.49
CA PRO A 17 7.12 -8.32 19.09
C PRO A 17 5.92 -9.04 18.49
N LYS A 18 5.07 -9.69 19.30
CA LYS A 18 3.87 -10.39 18.84
C LYS A 18 2.75 -9.41 18.44
N TRP A 19 2.62 -8.29 19.15
CA TRP A 19 1.59 -7.27 18.90
C TRP A 19 2.06 -6.12 18.01
N SER A 20 3.37 -5.91 17.96
CA SER A 20 4.07 -4.90 17.15
C SER A 20 3.63 -4.86 15.69
N LYS A 21 3.51 -6.03 15.06
CA LYS A 21 3.11 -6.14 13.65
C LYS A 21 1.66 -5.71 13.44
N TRP A 22 0.77 -6.09 14.34
CA TRP A 22 -0.64 -5.70 14.29
C TRP A 22 -0.83 -4.19 14.52
N GLY A 23 -0.06 -3.61 15.44
CA GLY A 23 -0.04 -2.15 15.65
C GLY A 23 0.36 -1.40 14.37
N LEU A 24 1.42 -1.87 13.69
CA LEU A 24 1.85 -1.29 12.41
C LEU A 24 0.82 -1.49 11.29
N ILE A 25 0.15 -2.65 11.23
CA ILE A 25 -0.91 -2.91 10.24
C ILE A 25 -2.08 -1.93 10.46
N LEU A 26 -2.52 -1.73 11.70
CA LEU A 26 -3.60 -0.78 12.02
C LEU A 26 -3.22 0.66 11.67
N LEU A 27 -1.97 1.07 11.93
CA LEU A 27 -1.44 2.37 11.49
C LEU A 27 -1.38 2.48 9.97
N GLY A 28 -1.03 1.39 9.27
CA GLY A 28 -1.06 1.33 7.81
C GLY A 28 -2.47 1.46 7.25
N LEU A 29 -3.44 0.79 7.87
CA LEU A 29 -4.86 0.87 7.50
C LEU A 29 -5.45 2.26 7.69
N TRP A 30 -4.95 3.03 8.66
CA TRP A 30 -5.34 4.43 8.83
C TRP A 30 -5.04 5.28 7.59
N GLY A 31 -3.98 4.94 6.84
CA GLY A 31 -3.58 5.61 5.60
C GLY A 31 -4.41 5.22 4.35
N ILE A 32 -5.44 4.39 4.48
CA ILE A 32 -6.22 3.91 3.32
C ILE A 32 -7.01 5.01 2.60
N GLY A 33 -7.15 6.19 3.22
CA GLY A 33 -7.90 7.33 2.68
C GLY A 33 -7.45 7.77 1.28
N ASP A 34 -6.14 7.83 1.04
CA ASP A 34 -5.58 8.24 -0.26
C ASP A 34 -6.00 7.27 -1.37
N THR A 35 -5.89 5.97 -1.09
CA THR A 35 -6.33 4.92 -1.99
C THR A 35 -7.84 5.04 -2.23
N MET A 36 -8.65 5.25 -1.20
CA MET A 36 -10.10 5.39 -1.34
C MET A 36 -10.49 6.54 -2.29
N ILE A 37 -9.80 7.69 -2.21
CA ILE A 37 -10.05 8.84 -3.11
C ILE A 37 -9.73 8.46 -4.56
N ILE A 38 -8.61 7.77 -4.79
CA ILE A 38 -8.22 7.29 -6.13
C ILE A 38 -9.28 6.34 -6.69
N PHE A 39 -9.78 5.41 -5.87
CA PHE A 39 -10.84 4.49 -6.26
C PHE A 39 -12.17 5.21 -6.54
N LEU A 40 -12.52 6.23 -5.75
CA LEU A 40 -13.72 7.03 -6.00
C LEU A 40 -13.64 7.80 -7.31
N ALA A 41 -12.49 8.44 -7.58
CA ALA A 41 -12.26 9.14 -8.85
C ALA A 41 -12.39 8.19 -10.04
N GLY A 42 -11.86 6.98 -9.93
CA GLY A 42 -12.04 5.93 -10.93
C GLY A 42 -13.49 5.52 -11.13
N LEU A 43 -14.25 5.39 -10.05
CA LEU A 43 -15.65 4.98 -10.11
C LEU A 43 -16.54 6.05 -10.77
N LEU A 44 -16.23 7.33 -10.55
CA LEU A 44 -16.90 8.45 -11.19
C LEU A 44 -16.66 8.53 -12.70
N ASP A 45 -15.55 7.95 -13.19
CA ASP A 45 -15.22 7.88 -14.62
C ASP A 45 -16.00 6.78 -15.36
N VAL A 46 -16.67 5.88 -14.63
CA VAL A 46 -17.49 4.82 -15.23
C VAL A 46 -18.80 5.41 -15.77
N PRO A 47 -19.09 5.34 -17.08
CA PRO A 47 -20.28 5.95 -17.65
C PRO A 47 -21.55 5.24 -17.16
N THR A 48 -22.51 6.04 -16.68
CA THR A 48 -23.79 5.54 -16.14
C THR A 48 -24.63 4.78 -17.16
N SER A 49 -24.45 5.09 -18.46
CA SER A 49 -25.14 4.42 -19.56
C SER A 49 -24.89 2.91 -19.63
N LEU A 50 -23.74 2.43 -19.14
CA LEU A 50 -23.44 0.99 -19.09
C LEU A 50 -24.26 0.29 -18.00
N TYR A 51 -24.55 0.97 -16.90
CA TYR A 51 -25.41 0.43 -15.85
C TYR A 51 -26.88 0.41 -16.28
N GLU A 52 -27.34 1.46 -16.96
CA GLU A 52 -28.69 1.52 -17.53
C GLU A 52 -28.91 0.44 -18.59
N ALA A 53 -27.93 0.20 -19.46
CA ALA A 53 -27.98 -0.89 -20.44
C ALA A 53 -28.03 -2.27 -19.75
N ALA A 54 -27.24 -2.49 -18.69
CA ALA A 54 -27.26 -3.74 -17.95
C ALA A 54 -28.58 -3.98 -17.21
N GLU A 55 -29.22 -2.93 -16.71
CA GLU A 55 -30.54 -3.02 -16.08
C GLU A 55 -31.62 -3.38 -17.11
N LEU A 56 -31.56 -2.81 -18.32
CA LEU A 56 -32.42 -3.18 -19.44
C LEU A 56 -32.23 -4.64 -19.88
N GLU A 57 -31.01 -5.17 -19.76
CA GLU A 57 -30.69 -6.58 -20.03
C GLU A 57 -31.02 -7.53 -18.86
N GLY A 58 -31.53 -7.01 -17.73
CA GLY A 58 -31.90 -7.81 -16.56
C GLY A 58 -30.71 -8.31 -15.74
N ALA A 59 -29.55 -7.66 -15.83
CA ALA A 59 -28.36 -8.03 -15.07
C ALA A 59 -28.54 -7.73 -13.57
N SER A 60 -28.16 -8.69 -12.73
CA SER A 60 -28.11 -8.51 -11.27
C SER A 60 -26.95 -7.61 -10.84
N GLY A 61 -27.06 -6.95 -9.69
CA GLY A 61 -26.01 -6.04 -9.18
C GLY A 61 -24.61 -6.67 -9.06
N TRP A 62 -24.52 -7.97 -8.78
CA TRP A 62 -23.24 -8.69 -8.78
C TRP A 62 -22.66 -8.87 -10.18
N GLN A 63 -23.50 -9.12 -11.19
CA GLN A 63 -23.08 -9.19 -12.59
C GLN A 63 -22.58 -7.82 -13.06
N SER A 64 -23.31 -6.74 -12.75
CA SER A 64 -22.88 -5.37 -13.09
C SER A 64 -21.55 -5.03 -12.42
N PHE A 65 -21.34 -5.39 -11.14
CA PHE A 65 -20.04 -5.19 -10.49
C PHE A 65 -18.90 -5.99 -11.17
N ARG A 66 -19.11 -7.28 -11.44
CA ARG A 66 -18.06 -8.15 -11.97
C ARG A 66 -17.72 -7.89 -13.44
N TYR A 67 -18.69 -7.48 -14.25
CA TYR A 67 -18.55 -7.32 -15.70
C TYR A 67 -18.43 -5.86 -16.16
N ILE A 68 -18.92 -4.87 -15.39
CA ILE A 68 -18.81 -3.45 -15.74
C ILE A 68 -17.83 -2.75 -14.81
N THR A 69 -18.10 -2.74 -13.51
CA THR A 69 -17.30 -1.97 -12.54
C THR A 69 -15.87 -2.50 -12.46
N LEU A 70 -15.69 -3.80 -12.24
CA LEU A 70 -14.37 -4.39 -12.03
C LEU A 70 -13.45 -4.21 -13.24
N PRO A 71 -13.87 -4.49 -14.50
CA PRO A 71 -13.02 -4.32 -15.68
C PRO A 71 -12.65 -2.85 -15.95
N LEU A 72 -13.59 -1.92 -15.80
CA LEU A 72 -13.34 -0.49 -16.03
C LEU A 72 -12.47 0.14 -14.92
N MET A 73 -12.54 -0.41 -13.71
CA MET A 73 -11.67 -0.01 -12.59
C MET A 73 -10.27 -0.63 -12.65
N THR A 74 -9.99 -1.56 -13.56
CA THR A 74 -8.67 -2.23 -13.63
C THR A 74 -7.47 -1.28 -13.76
N PRO A 75 -7.52 -0.15 -14.50
CA PRO A 75 -6.38 0.79 -14.56
C PRO A 75 -6.12 1.48 -13.22
N VAL A 76 -7.19 1.76 -12.47
CA VAL A 76 -7.14 2.44 -11.17
C VAL A 76 -6.62 1.49 -10.10
N ILE A 77 -7.12 0.25 -10.08
CA ILE A 77 -6.61 -0.84 -9.23
C ILE A 77 -5.13 -1.07 -9.49
N PHE A 78 -4.74 -1.11 -10.76
CA PHE A 78 -3.35 -1.29 -11.17
C PHE A 78 -2.45 -0.17 -10.65
N PHE A 79 -2.85 1.09 -10.86
CA PHE A 79 -2.11 2.25 -10.37
C PHE A 79 -1.96 2.22 -8.84
N SER A 80 -3.05 1.98 -8.11
CA SER A 80 -3.03 1.86 -6.64
C SER A 80 -2.16 0.71 -6.15
N THR A 81 -2.15 -0.41 -6.87
CA THR A 81 -1.28 -1.55 -6.54
C THR A 81 0.19 -1.19 -6.72
N VAL A 82 0.54 -0.52 -7.83
CA VAL A 82 1.93 -0.07 -8.08
C VAL A 82 2.39 0.90 -7.01
N THR A 83 1.61 1.94 -6.72
CA THR A 83 1.99 2.94 -5.71
C THR A 83 2.02 2.34 -4.31
N GLY A 84 1.09 1.44 -3.98
CA GLY A 84 1.06 0.72 -2.70
C GLY A 84 2.28 -0.19 -2.50
N VAL A 85 2.73 -0.90 -3.54
CA VAL A 85 3.95 -1.72 -3.48
C VAL A 85 5.19 -0.84 -3.28
N ILE A 86 5.31 0.26 -4.03
CA ILE A 86 6.41 1.22 -3.87
C ILE A 86 6.42 1.80 -2.45
N GLY A 87 5.26 2.23 -1.95
CA GLY A 87 5.11 2.77 -0.59
C GLY A 87 5.48 1.76 0.49
N SER A 88 5.18 0.47 0.26
CA SER A 88 5.52 -0.62 1.19
C SER A 88 7.03 -0.83 1.31
N PHE A 89 7.79 -0.72 0.21
CA PHE A 89 9.26 -0.76 0.25
C PHE A 89 9.87 0.49 0.92
N GLN A 90 9.16 1.61 0.87
CA GLN A 90 9.55 2.89 1.49
C GLN A 90 8.98 3.08 2.91
N TYR A 91 8.43 2.02 3.53
CA TYR A 91 7.78 2.10 4.83
C TYR A 91 8.80 2.40 5.95
N PHE A 92 8.95 3.69 6.25
CA PHE A 92 9.93 4.20 7.21
C PHE A 92 9.27 4.93 8.38
N THR A 93 8.52 5.99 8.11
CA THR A 93 8.06 6.94 9.14
C THR A 93 7.26 6.25 10.23
N GLN A 94 6.29 5.44 9.85
CA GLN A 94 5.42 4.72 10.77
C GLN A 94 6.22 3.71 11.58
N ALA A 95 7.13 2.97 10.95
CA ALA A 95 7.97 1.99 11.63
C ALA A 95 8.93 2.65 12.64
N TYR A 96 9.58 3.74 12.24
CA TYR A 96 10.53 4.47 13.08
C TYR A 96 9.87 5.15 14.27
N VAL A 97 8.70 5.76 14.07
CA VAL A 97 7.92 6.39 15.15
C VAL A 97 7.37 5.33 16.09
N ALA A 98 6.82 4.23 15.56
CA ALA A 98 6.27 3.13 16.34
C ALA A 98 7.33 2.41 17.18
N SER A 99 8.55 2.25 16.67
CA SER A 99 9.66 1.64 17.41
C SER A 99 10.28 2.56 18.47
N GLY A 100 9.72 3.75 18.70
CA GLY A 100 10.13 4.66 19.78
C GLY A 100 11.55 5.22 19.64
N GLN A 101 12.16 5.16 18.46
CA GLN A 101 13.56 5.57 18.21
C GLN A 101 14.62 4.79 19.02
N VAL A 102 14.24 3.75 19.76
CA VAL A 102 15.15 2.95 20.59
C VAL A 102 15.67 1.79 19.75
N ASN A 103 17.00 1.69 19.64
CA ASN A 103 17.74 0.73 18.83
C ASN A 103 17.61 -0.74 19.23
N ASP A 104 16.70 -1.06 20.15
CA ASP A 104 16.53 -2.39 20.66
C ASP A 104 15.11 -2.48 21.17
N TYR A 105 14.36 -3.46 20.64
CA TYR A 105 13.50 -4.39 21.37
C TYR A 105 12.74 -5.15 20.29
N SER A 106 13.38 -6.24 19.86
CA SER A 106 12.94 -7.18 18.84
C SER A 106 12.98 -6.66 17.41
N HIS A 107 13.80 -7.30 16.57
CA HIS A 107 13.90 -7.14 15.11
C HIS A 107 12.57 -7.28 14.33
N SER A 108 11.42 -7.38 15.00
CA SER A 108 10.09 -7.53 14.44
C SER A 108 9.56 -6.28 13.72
N MET A 109 10.10 -5.09 14.02
CA MET A 109 9.77 -3.82 13.32
C MET A 109 10.93 -3.27 12.49
N TYR A 110 11.94 -4.08 12.18
CA TYR A 110 13.11 -3.62 11.45
C TYR A 110 12.85 -3.67 9.94
N PHE A 111 12.66 -2.50 9.32
CA PHE A 111 12.48 -2.37 7.88
C PHE A 111 13.79 -1.98 7.20
N TYR A 112 13.90 -2.28 5.91
CA TYR A 112 15.10 -1.93 5.15
C TYR A 112 15.34 -0.40 5.12
N ALA A 113 14.28 0.39 5.03
CA ALA A 113 14.37 1.85 5.06
C ALA A 113 14.86 2.39 6.43
N THR A 114 14.49 1.75 7.54
CA THR A 114 14.99 2.13 8.87
C THR A 114 16.47 1.78 9.04
N HIS A 115 16.94 0.70 8.42
CA HIS A 115 18.37 0.34 8.37
C HIS A 115 19.21 1.40 7.64
N ILE A 116 18.76 1.84 6.44
CA ILE A 116 19.44 2.93 5.71
C ILE A 116 19.58 4.17 6.59
N TYR A 117 18.49 4.56 7.27
CA TYR A 117 18.49 5.73 8.15
C TYR A 117 19.49 5.58 9.29
N PHE A 118 19.54 4.41 9.95
CA PHE A 118 20.49 4.16 11.02
C PHE A 118 21.94 4.24 10.51
N SER A 119 22.26 3.61 9.39
CA SER A 119 23.60 3.67 8.80
C SER A 119 24.01 5.11 8.41
N ALA A 120 23.08 5.91 7.86
CA ALA A 120 23.36 7.28 7.45
C ALA A 120 23.54 8.24 8.64
N PHE A 121 22.62 8.21 9.61
CA PHE A 121 22.49 9.26 10.61
C PHE A 121 22.91 8.86 12.03
N LYS A 122 23.05 7.56 12.32
CA LYS A 122 23.53 7.07 13.64
C LYS A 122 24.95 6.52 13.55
N ALA A 123 25.24 5.71 12.55
CA ALA A 123 26.58 5.17 12.32
C ALA A 123 27.50 6.13 11.53
N TYR A 124 26.93 7.18 10.91
CA TYR A 124 27.64 8.14 10.06
C TYR A 124 28.35 7.51 8.84
N GLU A 125 27.92 6.33 8.43
CA GLU A 125 28.45 5.60 7.28
C GLU A 125 27.69 5.99 6.00
N MET A 126 27.80 7.26 5.58
CA MET A 126 27.04 7.80 4.44
C MET A 126 27.27 7.04 3.14
N GLY A 127 28.49 6.56 2.89
CA GLY A 127 28.81 5.77 1.70
C GLY A 127 28.08 4.42 1.68
N TYR A 128 28.05 3.73 2.83
CA TYR A 128 27.35 2.46 2.97
C TYR A 128 25.82 2.64 2.89
N ALA A 129 25.28 3.65 3.56
CA ALA A 129 23.86 3.98 3.50
C ALA A 129 23.40 4.32 2.07
N SER A 130 24.23 5.04 1.30
CA SER A 130 23.96 5.33 -0.10
C SER A 130 23.92 4.06 -0.97
N ALA A 131 24.84 3.12 -0.74
CA ALA A 131 24.83 1.82 -1.42
C ALA A 131 23.55 1.03 -1.10
N LEU A 132 23.14 1.00 0.17
CA LEU A 132 21.90 0.35 0.58
C LEU A 132 20.67 1.00 -0.10
N ALA A 133 20.61 2.33 -0.19
CA ALA A 133 19.53 3.04 -0.87
C ALA A 133 19.44 2.69 -2.36
N TRP A 134 20.59 2.56 -3.05
CA TRP A 134 20.63 2.10 -4.44
C TRP A 134 20.11 0.67 -4.60
N VAL A 135 20.46 -0.23 -3.68
CA VAL A 135 19.93 -1.60 -3.68
C VAL A 135 18.41 -1.60 -3.50
N LEU A 136 17.86 -0.80 -2.57
CA LEU A 136 16.41 -0.67 -2.38
C LEU A 136 15.74 -0.16 -3.64
N LEU A 137 16.34 0.84 -4.31
CA LEU A 137 15.84 1.39 -5.56
C LEU A 137 15.76 0.30 -6.64
N VAL A 138 16.83 -0.47 -6.83
CA VAL A 138 16.86 -1.55 -7.84
C VAL A 138 15.80 -2.61 -7.53
N ILE A 139 15.67 -3.04 -6.28
CA ILE A 139 14.64 -4.01 -5.87
C ILE A 139 13.24 -3.48 -6.14
N THR A 140 12.96 -2.24 -5.70
CA THR A 140 11.67 -1.58 -5.91
C THR A 140 11.37 -1.47 -7.40
N LEU A 141 12.34 -1.04 -8.20
CA LEU A 141 12.22 -0.94 -9.65
C LEU A 141 11.93 -2.29 -10.31
N LEU A 142 12.65 -3.36 -9.93
CA LEU A 142 12.40 -4.70 -10.46
C LEU A 142 10.99 -5.18 -10.12
N CYS A 143 10.53 -5.00 -8.87
CA CYS A 143 9.16 -5.32 -8.48
C CYS A 143 8.13 -4.51 -9.29
N THR A 144 8.34 -3.20 -9.44
CA THR A 144 7.48 -2.34 -10.25
C THR A 144 7.45 -2.78 -11.72
N LEU A 145 8.60 -3.13 -12.32
CA LEU A 145 8.68 -3.61 -13.69
C LEU A 145 7.95 -4.94 -13.88
N VAL A 146 8.02 -5.86 -12.91
CA VAL A 146 7.25 -7.10 -12.93
C VAL A 146 5.75 -6.80 -12.93
N ILE A 147 5.30 -5.87 -12.08
CA ILE A 147 3.89 -5.45 -12.03
C ILE A 147 3.48 -4.80 -13.36
N LEU A 148 4.28 -3.87 -13.90
CA LEU A 148 4.04 -3.25 -15.21
C LEU A 148 3.98 -4.28 -16.35
N LYS A 149 4.78 -5.35 -16.29
CA LYS A 149 4.71 -6.43 -17.28
C LYS A 149 3.37 -7.19 -17.20
N THR A 150 2.78 -7.33 -16.01
CA THR A 150 1.46 -7.96 -15.84
C THR A 150 0.29 -7.08 -16.28
N GLN A 151 0.48 -5.75 -16.38
CA GLN A 151 -0.52 -4.78 -16.82
C GLN A 151 -1.21 -5.20 -18.13
N LYS A 152 -0.42 -5.62 -19.13
CA LYS A 152 -0.90 -6.00 -20.48
C LYS A 152 -1.90 -7.15 -20.49
N ARG A 153 -2.00 -7.94 -19.40
CA ARG A 153 -2.85 -9.13 -19.33
C ARG A 153 -4.20 -8.88 -18.66
N TRP A 154 -4.35 -7.84 -17.84
CA TRP A 154 -5.54 -7.65 -16.98
C TRP A 154 -6.10 -6.23 -16.99
N VAL A 155 -5.33 -5.24 -17.46
CA VAL A 155 -5.76 -3.84 -17.50
C VAL A 155 -6.44 -3.51 -18.82
N HIS A 156 -7.71 -3.16 -18.76
CA HIS A 156 -8.53 -2.77 -19.89
C HIS A 156 -8.72 -1.26 -19.85
N TYR A 157 -8.19 -0.56 -20.84
CA TYR A 157 -8.41 0.87 -20.98
C TYR A 157 -9.71 1.09 -21.75
N PRO A 158 -10.69 1.85 -21.20
CA PRO A 158 -11.95 2.14 -21.88
C PRO A 158 -11.74 2.84 -23.23
N ASN A 159 -10.65 3.63 -23.33
CA ASN A 159 -10.23 4.30 -24.55
C ASN A 159 -8.80 3.88 -24.89
N GLY A 160 -8.63 3.22 -26.03
CA GLY A 160 -7.31 2.91 -26.56
C GLY A 160 -6.47 4.18 -26.74
N SER A 161 -5.20 4.08 -26.33
CA SER A 161 -4.10 5.04 -26.54
C SER A 161 -4.05 6.28 -25.63
N LEU A 162 -3.12 6.25 -24.68
CA LEU A 162 -2.53 7.44 -24.07
C LEU A 162 -0.99 7.41 -24.10
N PHE A 163 -0.42 6.59 -24.98
CA PHE A 163 1.01 6.61 -25.33
C PHE A 163 1.15 6.29 -26.83
N LYS A 164 1.08 7.34 -27.65
CA LYS A 164 1.91 7.44 -28.85
C LYS A 164 3.09 8.31 -28.49
#